data_AF-A0A2K9NTB0-F1
#
_entry.id   AF-A0A2K9NTB0-F1
#
_cell.length_a   1.000
_cell.length_b   1.000
_cell.length_c   1.000
_cell.angle_alpha   90.00
_cell.angle_beta   90.00
_cell.angle_gamma   90.00
#
_symmetry.space_group_name_H-M   'P 1'
#
loop_
_entity.id
_entity.type
_entity.pdbx_description
1 polymer ?
#
loop_
_entity_poly.entity_id
_entity_poly.type
_entity_poly.pdbx_seq_one_letter_code
_entity_poly.pdbx_strand_id
1 'polypeptide(L)'
;MIRHSFMALILTLFAGHTAEVYAAPNMLLQCLAKEEERLHKKEQQNALFRLNQEFVNELASSNDINLKKNYVDQICSSRDFTPSVGLLRLLLIKEHELYDLSLSGVDASMRPFKMGYINEFQKQVPRMFIQYLAGLQSELATPDCLEKAIPELSGFSEKIKYLEEELSTHQLITQKNKIETVFNKLKNFDSIKKNCAIIAKKRLNALKKKQNSQL
;
A
#
# COMPACT_ATOMS: atom_id res chain seq x y z
N MET A 1 20.94 -56.31 -47.40
CA MET A 1 21.42 -54.93 -47.53
C MET A 1 20.23 -53.98 -47.47
N ILE A 2 19.66 -53.82 -46.27
CA ILE A 2 18.45 -53.03 -46.01
C ILE A 2 18.64 -52.43 -44.61
N ARG A 3 18.11 -51.21 -44.43
CA ARG A 3 18.04 -50.39 -43.20
C ARG A 3 19.35 -49.70 -42.81
N HIS A 4 19.34 -48.37 -42.91
CA HIS A 4 19.84 -47.41 -41.91
C HIS A 4 20.16 -46.07 -42.58
N SER A 5 19.16 -45.32 -43.09
CA SER A 5 19.42 -43.94 -43.54
C SER A 5 18.23 -42.97 -43.45
N PHE A 6 17.10 -43.33 -42.84
CA PHE A 6 15.89 -42.48 -42.88
C PHE A 6 15.35 -42.05 -41.51
N MET A 7 16.19 -41.98 -40.48
CA MET A 7 15.77 -41.63 -39.12
C MET A 7 16.71 -40.62 -38.44
N ALA A 8 17.18 -39.62 -39.19
CA ALA A 8 18.05 -38.57 -38.65
C ALA A 8 17.66 -37.14 -39.09
N LEU A 9 16.54 -36.95 -39.79
CA LEU A 9 16.20 -35.66 -40.41
C LEU A 9 14.80 -35.13 -40.03
N ILE A 10 14.22 -35.55 -38.91
CA ILE A 10 12.93 -35.04 -38.38
C ILE A 10 13.05 -34.61 -36.90
N LEU A 11 14.27 -34.32 -36.41
CA LEU A 11 14.47 -33.88 -35.02
C LEU A 11 15.18 -32.52 -34.87
N THR A 12 15.27 -31.73 -35.94
CA THR A 12 15.96 -30.43 -35.96
C THR A 12 15.04 -29.25 -36.29
N LEU A 13 13.72 -29.39 -36.13
CA LEU A 13 12.73 -28.33 -36.43
C LEU A 13 12.00 -27.75 -35.20
N PHE A 14 12.39 -28.12 -33.98
CA PHE A 14 11.85 -27.54 -32.73
C PHE A 14 12.89 -26.77 -31.89
N ALA A 15 13.93 -26.21 -32.53
CA ALA A 15 14.85 -25.24 -31.90
C ALA A 15 14.52 -23.79 -32.30
N GLY A 16 13.27 -23.54 -32.72
CA GLY A 16 12.77 -22.23 -33.11
C GLY A 16 12.34 -21.39 -31.92
N HIS A 17 13.30 -20.69 -31.34
CA HIS A 17 13.15 -19.38 -30.70
C HIS A 17 12.05 -19.25 -29.65
N THR A 18 12.36 -19.66 -28.41
CA THR A 18 11.80 -18.96 -27.24
C THR A 18 12.42 -17.57 -27.24
N ALA A 19 11.80 -16.62 -27.97
CA ALA A 19 12.04 -15.22 -27.70
C ALA A 19 11.58 -14.99 -26.26
N GLU A 20 12.54 -14.89 -25.34
CA GLU A 20 12.27 -14.47 -23.98
C GLU A 20 11.77 -13.03 -24.07
N VAL A 21 10.44 -12.88 -24.08
CA VAL A 21 9.77 -11.59 -23.88
C VAL A 21 10.00 -11.23 -22.41
N TYR A 22 11.23 -10.82 -22.07
CA TYR A 22 11.51 -10.15 -20.81
C TYR A 22 10.96 -8.75 -20.92
N ALA A 23 9.67 -8.61 -20.60
CA ALA A 23 9.09 -7.30 -20.32
C ALA A 23 9.97 -6.63 -19.25
N ALA A 24 10.37 -5.38 -19.51
CA ALA A 24 11.19 -4.63 -18.57
C ALA A 24 10.51 -4.65 -17.20
N PRO A 25 11.22 -5.05 -16.14
CA PRO A 25 10.58 -5.30 -14.85
C PRO A 25 9.95 -4.02 -14.28
N ASN A 26 8.73 -4.13 -13.77
CA ASN A 26 8.06 -3.05 -13.07
C ASN A 26 8.82 -2.72 -11.76
N MET A 27 9.60 -1.64 -11.78
CA MET A 27 10.48 -1.25 -10.68
C MET A 27 9.71 -1.00 -9.37
N LEU A 28 8.47 -0.52 -9.45
CA LEU A 28 7.61 -0.34 -8.27
C LEU A 28 7.30 -1.69 -7.62
N LEU A 29 6.85 -2.66 -8.43
CA LEU A 29 6.52 -4.00 -7.93
C LEU A 29 7.76 -4.68 -7.33
N GLN A 30 8.93 -4.52 -7.95
CA GLN A 30 10.18 -5.03 -7.39
C GLN A 30 10.51 -4.43 -6.02
N CYS A 31 10.32 -3.12 -5.83
CA CYS A 31 10.64 -2.49 -4.55
C CYS A 31 9.61 -2.84 -3.46
N LEU A 32 8.34 -3.02 -3.83
CA LEU A 32 7.29 -3.54 -2.94
C LEU A 32 7.56 -5.00 -2.53
N ALA A 33 7.95 -5.86 -3.46
CA ALA A 33 8.29 -7.25 -3.18
C ALA A 33 9.53 -7.37 -2.27
N LYS A 34 10.54 -6.51 -2.45
CA LYS A 34 11.68 -6.43 -1.53
C LYS A 34 11.28 -5.97 -0.12
N GLU A 35 10.33 -5.04 -0.02
CA GLU A 35 9.75 -4.66 1.27
C GLU A 35 9.00 -5.85 1.89
N GLU A 36 8.19 -6.56 1.13
CA GLU A 36 7.46 -7.76 1.56
C GLU A 36 8.42 -8.81 2.14
N GLU A 37 9.49 -9.15 1.40
CA GLU A 37 10.52 -10.10 1.82
C GLU A 37 11.14 -9.69 3.16
N ARG A 38 11.47 -8.40 3.31
CA ARG A 38 12.03 -7.85 4.56
C ARG A 38 11.05 -7.95 5.71
N LEU A 39 9.75 -7.73 5.47
CA LEU A 39 8.71 -7.80 6.50
C LEU A 39 8.42 -9.26 6.91
N HIS A 40 8.36 -10.18 5.94
CA HIS A 40 8.23 -11.62 6.17
C HIS A 40 9.35 -12.16 7.05
N LYS A 41 10.62 -11.81 6.78
CA LYS A 41 11.78 -12.23 7.57
C LYS A 41 11.72 -11.78 9.03
N LYS A 42 10.93 -10.76 9.35
CA LYS A 42 10.73 -10.28 10.73
C LYS A 42 9.54 -10.93 11.42
N GLU A 43 8.80 -11.80 10.73
CA GLU A 43 7.57 -12.46 11.21
C GLU A 43 6.51 -11.45 11.69
N GLN A 44 6.53 -10.23 11.14
CA GLN A 44 5.65 -9.14 11.57
C GLN A 44 4.36 -9.13 10.73
N GLN A 45 3.29 -9.73 11.25
CA GLN A 45 1.93 -9.66 10.68
C GLN A 45 1.20 -8.36 11.10
N ASN A 46 1.87 -7.23 10.92
CA ASN A 46 1.43 -5.91 11.39
C ASN A 46 0.69 -5.12 10.28
N ALA A 47 0.25 -3.90 10.60
CA ALA A 47 -0.48 -3.06 9.65
C ALA A 47 0.31 -2.76 8.37
N LEU A 48 1.63 -2.61 8.50
CA LEU A 48 2.52 -2.35 7.37
C LEU A 48 2.61 -3.57 6.44
N PHE A 49 2.73 -4.77 7.00
CA PHE A 49 2.74 -6.00 6.21
C PHE A 49 1.45 -6.19 5.40
N ARG A 50 0.29 -5.96 6.02
CA ARG A 50 -1.01 -6.03 5.33
C ARG A 50 -1.13 -5.01 4.20
N LEU A 51 -0.70 -3.77 4.43
CA LEU A 51 -0.70 -2.72 3.40
C LEU A 51 0.19 -3.10 2.21
N ASN A 52 1.37 -3.66 2.49
CA ASN A 52 2.28 -4.10 1.44
C ASN A 52 1.70 -5.25 0.61
N GLN A 53 1.12 -6.27 1.26
CA GLN A 53 0.41 -7.37 0.59
C GLN A 53 -0.70 -6.86 -0.32
N GLU A 54 -1.50 -5.91 0.15
CA GLU A 54 -2.58 -5.33 -0.64
C GLU A 54 -2.06 -4.68 -1.93
N PHE A 55 -0.98 -3.90 -1.85
CA PHE A 55 -0.37 -3.31 -3.05
C PHE A 55 0.29 -4.33 -3.96
N VAL A 56 0.98 -5.33 -3.43
CA VAL A 56 1.61 -6.38 -4.24
C VAL A 56 0.54 -7.15 -5.02
N ASN A 57 -0.55 -7.55 -4.35
CA ASN A 57 -1.64 -8.29 -4.99
C ASN A 57 -2.33 -7.44 -6.08
N GLU A 58 -2.63 -6.18 -5.77
CA GLU A 58 -3.29 -5.27 -6.71
C GLU A 58 -2.41 -5.02 -7.95
N LEU A 59 -1.14 -4.66 -7.76
CA LEU A 59 -0.24 -4.31 -8.86
C LEU A 59 0.27 -5.52 -9.64
N ALA A 60 0.38 -6.70 -9.02
CA ALA A 60 0.71 -7.93 -9.73
C ALA A 60 -0.46 -8.40 -10.63
N SER A 61 -1.70 -8.09 -10.24
CA SER A 61 -2.89 -8.40 -11.04
C SER A 61 -3.09 -7.43 -12.22
N SER A 62 -2.44 -6.27 -12.20
CA SER A 62 -2.59 -5.21 -13.18
C SER A 62 -1.28 -4.89 -13.89
N ASN A 63 -1.01 -5.61 -14.99
CA ASN A 63 0.21 -5.47 -15.78
C ASN A 63 0.34 -4.11 -16.51
N ASP A 64 -0.67 -3.25 -16.47
CA ASP A 64 -0.81 -2.11 -17.39
C ASP A 64 -0.77 -0.72 -16.74
N ILE A 65 -0.69 -0.65 -15.41
CA ILE A 65 -0.52 0.61 -14.70
C ILE A 65 0.97 0.92 -14.52
N ASN A 66 1.41 1.99 -15.16
CA ASN A 66 2.71 2.56 -14.93
C ASN A 66 2.57 3.87 -14.14
N LEU A 67 3.46 4.05 -13.16
CA LEU A 67 3.64 5.33 -12.51
C LEU A 67 4.76 6.09 -13.19
N LYS A 68 4.69 7.43 -13.17
CA LYS A 68 5.80 8.25 -13.66
C LYS A 68 7.07 7.95 -12.87
N LYS A 69 8.19 7.84 -13.58
CA LYS A 69 9.48 7.42 -13.01
C LYS A 69 9.88 8.22 -11.77
N ASN A 70 9.67 9.54 -11.76
CA ASN A 70 10.00 10.41 -10.62
C ASN A 70 9.26 10.00 -9.33
N TYR A 71 8.02 9.52 -9.44
CA TYR A 71 7.27 9.02 -8.28
C TYR A 71 7.73 7.62 -7.86
N VAL A 72 8.06 6.74 -8.81
CA VAL A 72 8.65 5.43 -8.47
C VAL A 72 9.98 5.60 -7.73
N ASP A 73 10.85 6.49 -8.23
CA ASP A 73 12.12 6.82 -7.58
C ASP A 73 11.88 7.36 -6.16
N GLN A 74 10.89 8.25 -5.99
CA GLN A 74 10.49 8.79 -4.70
C GLN A 74 9.98 7.69 -3.74
N ILE A 75 9.17 6.76 -4.22
CA ILE A 75 8.60 5.67 -3.40
C ILE A 75 9.69 4.70 -2.97
N CYS A 76 10.48 4.21 -3.92
CA CYS A 76 11.43 3.13 -3.68
C CYS A 76 12.73 3.59 -3.01
N SER A 77 13.08 4.89 -3.10
CA SER A 77 14.35 5.43 -2.55
C SER A 77 14.17 6.32 -1.32
N SER A 78 12.94 6.60 -0.90
CA SER A 78 12.69 7.44 0.28
C SER A 78 13.19 6.78 1.56
N ARG A 79 13.79 7.59 2.44
CA ARG A 79 14.12 7.19 3.81
C ARG A 79 13.02 7.53 4.81
N ASP A 80 12.10 8.41 4.42
CA ASP A 80 11.05 8.93 5.30
C ASP A 80 9.90 7.95 5.48
N PHE A 81 9.63 7.15 4.44
CA PHE A 81 8.54 6.19 4.39
C PHE A 81 9.04 4.91 3.73
N THR A 82 8.50 3.77 4.17
CA THR A 82 8.69 2.53 3.44
C THR A 82 7.90 2.56 2.13
N PRO A 83 8.25 1.73 1.13
CA PRO A 83 7.62 1.79 -0.20
C PRO A 83 6.09 1.77 -0.17
N SER A 84 5.45 0.86 0.56
CA SER A 84 3.99 0.79 0.66
C SER A 84 3.36 2.02 1.30
N VAL A 85 3.96 2.57 2.36
CA VAL A 85 3.47 3.80 3.01
C VAL A 85 3.65 5.01 2.10
N GLY A 86 4.78 5.08 1.40
CA GLY A 86 5.08 6.13 0.43
C GLY A 86 4.11 6.10 -0.76
N LEU A 87 3.82 4.90 -1.28
CA LEU A 87 2.84 4.69 -2.35
C LEU A 87 1.45 5.13 -1.91
N LEU A 88 0.96 4.65 -0.75
CA LEU A 88 -0.34 5.04 -0.21
C LEU A 88 -0.45 6.57 -0.06
N ARG A 89 0.58 7.21 0.52
CA ARG A 89 0.63 8.67 0.66
C ARG A 89 0.51 9.38 -0.68
N LEU A 90 1.29 8.97 -1.68
CA LEU A 90 1.26 9.62 -2.99
C LEU A 90 -0.05 9.35 -3.73
N LEU A 91 -0.64 8.16 -3.62
CA LEU A 91 -1.96 7.87 -4.20
C LEU A 91 -3.05 8.79 -3.63
N LEU A 92 -3.01 9.08 -2.33
CA LEU A 92 -3.98 9.98 -1.68
C LEU A 92 -3.78 11.46 -2.04
N ILE A 93 -2.56 11.88 -2.37
CA ILE A 93 -2.22 13.30 -2.56
C ILE A 93 -2.15 13.68 -4.05
N LYS A 94 -1.53 12.82 -4.85
CA LYS A 94 -1.27 13.05 -6.28
C LYS A 94 -2.36 12.49 -7.18
N GLU A 95 -3.09 11.48 -6.71
CA GLU A 95 -4.20 10.86 -7.45
C GLU A 95 -3.76 10.55 -8.90
N HIS A 96 -4.50 11.05 -9.89
CA HIS A 96 -4.22 10.83 -11.31
C HIS A 96 -2.87 11.37 -11.79
N GLU A 97 -2.25 12.33 -11.09
CA GLU A 97 -0.95 12.87 -11.50
C GLU A 97 0.19 11.84 -11.41
N LEU A 98 -0.01 10.79 -10.60
CA LEU A 98 0.96 9.73 -10.34
C LEU A 98 1.22 8.86 -11.56
N TYR A 99 0.19 8.65 -12.39
CA TYR A 99 0.19 7.65 -13.45
C TYR A 99 0.83 8.19 -14.72
N ASP A 100 1.53 7.32 -15.42
CA ASP A 100 2.03 7.56 -16.77
C ASP A 100 0.97 7.11 -17.78
N LEU A 101 0.32 8.09 -18.41
CA LEU A 101 -0.68 7.90 -19.45
C LEU A 101 -0.12 8.16 -20.86
N SER A 102 1.21 8.31 -20.98
CA SER A 102 1.85 8.36 -22.28
C SER A 102 1.74 6.98 -22.94
N LEU A 103 1.27 6.96 -24.18
CA LEU A 103 0.94 5.74 -24.91
C LEU A 103 1.65 5.79 -26.25
N SER A 104 2.25 4.67 -26.67
CA SER A 104 2.68 4.49 -28.05
C SER A 104 1.45 4.35 -28.97
N GLY A 105 1.61 4.46 -30.28
CA GLY A 105 0.47 4.47 -31.24
C GLY A 105 -0.46 3.25 -31.17
N VAL A 106 0.04 2.09 -30.72
CA VAL A 106 -0.74 0.85 -30.52
C VAL A 106 -1.47 0.85 -29.17
N ASP A 107 -0.94 1.56 -28.16
CA ASP A 107 -1.50 1.63 -26.81
C ASP A 107 -2.64 2.64 -26.68
N ALA A 108 -2.83 3.54 -27.66
CA ALA A 108 -3.84 4.59 -27.63
C ALA A 108 -5.28 4.06 -27.50
N SER A 109 -5.58 2.91 -28.12
CA SER A 109 -6.89 2.24 -28.04
C SER A 109 -7.17 1.65 -26.65
N MET A 110 -6.13 1.36 -25.86
CA MET A 110 -6.24 0.82 -24.50
C MET A 110 -6.42 1.91 -23.45
N ARG A 111 -6.32 3.19 -23.82
CA ARG A 111 -6.45 4.32 -22.88
C ARG A 111 -7.73 4.27 -22.05
N PRO A 112 -8.94 4.03 -22.61
CA PRO A 112 -10.16 4.01 -21.81
C PRO A 112 -10.16 2.89 -20.76
N PHE A 113 -9.60 1.72 -21.10
CA PHE A 113 -9.47 0.60 -20.18
C PHE A 113 -8.50 0.91 -19.04
N LYS A 114 -7.33 1.48 -19.35
CA LYS A 114 -6.34 1.91 -18.35
C LYS A 114 -6.92 2.98 -17.41
N MET A 115 -7.64 3.96 -17.97
CA MET A 115 -8.32 4.99 -17.17
C MET A 115 -9.44 4.41 -16.31
N GLY A 116 -10.24 3.48 -16.84
CA GLY A 116 -11.27 2.78 -16.09
C GLY A 116 -10.68 2.06 -14.88
N TYR A 117 -9.60 1.29 -15.09
CA TYR A 117 -8.89 0.64 -14.01
C TYR A 117 -8.35 1.65 -12.99
N ILE A 118 -7.62 2.69 -13.44
CA ILE A 118 -7.05 3.71 -12.55
C ILE A 118 -8.14 4.35 -11.69
N ASN A 119 -9.30 4.63 -12.27
CA ASN A 119 -10.42 5.20 -11.53
C ASN A 119 -10.95 4.23 -10.47
N GLU A 120 -11.10 2.95 -10.78
CA GLU A 120 -11.54 1.94 -9.81
C GLU A 120 -10.50 1.71 -8.71
N PHE A 121 -9.23 1.65 -9.05
CA PHE A 121 -8.16 1.55 -8.06
C PHE A 121 -8.12 2.80 -7.16
N GLN A 122 -8.20 4.00 -7.74
CA GLN A 122 -8.18 5.26 -6.99
C GLN A 122 -9.37 5.39 -6.01
N LYS A 123 -10.54 4.81 -6.35
CA LYS A 123 -11.69 4.73 -5.42
C LYS A 123 -11.43 3.84 -4.21
N GLN A 124 -10.53 2.86 -4.32
CA GLN A 124 -10.18 1.95 -3.23
C GLN A 124 -9.13 2.53 -2.27
N VAL A 125 -8.24 3.40 -2.76
CA VAL A 125 -7.15 4.01 -1.97
C VAL A 125 -7.62 4.62 -0.63
N PRO A 126 -8.75 5.36 -0.56
CA PRO A 126 -9.29 5.83 0.71
C PRO A 126 -9.54 4.73 1.75
N ARG A 127 -10.11 3.60 1.30
CA ARG A 127 -10.40 2.45 2.16
C ARG A 127 -9.11 1.79 2.64
N MET A 128 -8.11 1.65 1.76
CA MET A 128 -6.78 1.14 2.14
C MET A 128 -6.15 2.00 3.24
N PHE A 129 -6.29 3.33 3.16
CA PHE A 129 -5.81 4.24 4.19
C PHE A 129 -6.51 4.04 5.54
N ILE A 130 -7.84 3.91 5.53
CA ILE A 130 -8.62 3.64 6.74
C ILE A 130 -8.21 2.31 7.37
N GLN A 131 -8.09 1.26 6.57
CA GLN A 131 -7.67 -0.07 7.03
C GLN A 131 -6.26 -0.05 7.60
N TYR A 132 -5.35 0.70 6.98
CA TYR A 132 -4.00 0.91 7.50
C TYR A 132 -4.02 1.61 8.87
N LEU A 133 -4.78 2.70 9.02
CA LEU A 133 -4.93 3.39 10.30
C LEU A 133 -5.56 2.50 11.38
N ALA A 134 -6.60 1.75 11.05
CA ALA A 134 -7.23 0.79 11.97
C ALA A 134 -6.25 -0.32 12.37
N GLY A 135 -5.44 -0.80 11.43
CA GLY A 135 -4.35 -1.73 11.69
C GLY A 135 -3.34 -1.16 12.68
N LEU A 136 -2.89 0.08 12.48
CA LEU A 136 -1.98 0.75 13.41
C LEU A 136 -2.60 0.91 14.79
N GLN A 137 -3.87 1.30 14.87
CA GLN A 137 -4.61 1.45 16.12
C GLN A 137 -4.72 0.13 16.88
N SER A 138 -4.86 -1.00 16.17
CA SER A 138 -4.89 -2.35 16.76
C SER A 138 -3.57 -2.74 17.43
N GLU A 139 -2.46 -2.11 17.05
CA GLU A 139 -1.15 -2.33 17.63
C GLU A 139 -0.86 -1.46 18.88
N LEU A 140 -1.76 -0.54 19.22
CA LEU A 140 -1.61 0.35 20.37
C LEU A 140 -2.28 -0.21 21.62
N ALA A 141 -1.83 0.27 22.79
CA ALA A 141 -2.34 -0.19 24.08
C ALA A 141 -3.79 0.24 24.37
N THR A 142 -4.29 1.30 23.72
CA THR A 142 -5.67 1.75 23.86
C THR A 142 -6.23 2.24 22.51
N PRO A 143 -7.53 2.04 22.24
CA PRO A 143 -8.13 2.41 20.97
C PRO A 143 -8.10 3.93 20.72
N ASP A 144 -8.26 4.76 21.75
CA ASP A 144 -8.24 6.22 21.63
C ASP A 144 -6.85 6.82 21.40
N CYS A 145 -5.77 6.03 21.45
CA CYS A 145 -4.44 6.61 21.54
C CYS A 145 -3.96 7.23 20.22
N LEU A 146 -4.22 6.58 19.09
CA LEU A 146 -3.77 7.08 17.78
C LEU A 146 -4.40 8.44 17.48
N GLU A 147 -5.70 8.57 17.72
CA GLU A 147 -6.46 9.81 17.56
C GLU A 147 -5.97 10.93 18.50
N LYS A 148 -5.63 10.59 19.75
CA LYS A 148 -5.05 11.56 20.69
C LYS A 148 -3.66 12.04 20.27
N ALA A 149 -2.86 11.17 19.66
CA ALA A 149 -1.53 11.52 19.17
C ALA A 149 -1.59 12.30 17.84
N ILE A 150 -2.61 12.04 17.02
CA ILE A 150 -2.81 12.65 15.71
C ILE A 150 -4.24 13.20 15.65
N PRO A 151 -4.49 14.39 16.23
CA PRO A 151 -5.84 14.97 16.31
C PRO A 151 -6.50 15.20 14.96
N GLU A 152 -5.73 15.32 13.88
CA GLU A 152 -6.25 15.43 12.52
C GLU A 152 -7.08 14.20 12.12
N LEU A 153 -6.90 13.05 12.79
CA LEU A 153 -7.67 11.83 12.59
C LEU A 153 -9.12 11.91 13.08
N SER A 154 -9.45 12.78 14.05
CA SER A 154 -10.81 12.85 14.59
C SER A 154 -11.84 13.19 13.50
N GLY A 155 -11.49 14.15 12.64
CA GLY A 155 -12.30 14.52 11.48
C GLY A 155 -12.34 13.47 10.38
N PHE A 156 -11.47 12.46 10.40
CA PHE A 156 -11.57 11.28 9.53
C PHE A 156 -12.48 10.23 10.18
N SER A 157 -12.28 9.91 11.46
CA SER A 157 -13.08 8.92 12.20
C SER A 157 -14.57 9.21 12.19
N GLU A 158 -14.96 10.48 12.39
CA GLU A 158 -16.36 10.91 12.28
C GLU A 158 -16.90 10.65 10.89
N LYS A 159 -16.20 11.11 9.85
CA LYS A 159 -16.61 10.90 8.47
C LYS A 159 -16.66 9.43 8.09
N ILE A 160 -15.71 8.60 8.54
CA ILE A 160 -15.72 7.15 8.27
C ILE A 160 -17.00 6.52 8.82
N LYS A 161 -17.42 6.87 10.05
CA LYS A 161 -18.67 6.38 10.65
C LYS A 161 -19.91 6.80 9.87
N TYR A 162 -19.94 8.02 9.33
CA TYR A 162 -21.07 8.52 8.54
C TYR A 162 -21.07 8.02 7.08
N LEU A 163 -19.93 7.56 6.57
CA LEU A 163 -19.75 7.18 5.17
C LEU A 163 -19.92 5.69 4.90
N GLU A 164 -20.04 4.85 5.94
CA GLU A 164 -20.55 3.49 5.79
C GLU A 164 -21.98 3.47 5.24
N GLU A 165 -22.71 4.58 5.35
CA GLU A 165 -24.14 4.62 5.03
C GLU A 165 -24.49 5.22 3.66
N GLU A 166 -23.78 6.21 3.07
CA GLU A 166 -24.30 6.81 1.81
C GLU A 166 -23.38 7.62 0.84
N LEU A 167 -22.05 7.70 0.98
CA LEU A 167 -21.25 8.55 0.07
C LEU A 167 -19.88 7.98 -0.33
N SER A 168 -19.45 8.34 -1.55
CA SER A 168 -18.16 7.95 -2.14
C SER A 168 -16.99 8.33 -1.22
N THR A 169 -16.14 7.36 -0.90
CA THR A 169 -14.95 7.47 -0.03
C THR A 169 -13.96 8.57 -0.48
N HIS A 170 -14.12 9.09 -1.69
CA HIS A 170 -13.37 10.20 -2.27
C HIS A 170 -13.53 11.54 -1.50
N GLN A 171 -14.67 11.78 -0.85
CA GLN A 171 -14.91 13.03 -0.09
C GLN A 171 -14.09 13.11 1.21
N LEU A 172 -13.62 11.97 1.73
CA LEU A 172 -12.76 11.89 2.92
C LEU A 172 -11.41 12.58 2.72
N ILE A 173 -10.87 12.53 1.52
CA ILE A 173 -9.47 12.88 1.21
C ILE A 173 -9.36 14.22 0.47
N THR A 174 -10.42 15.01 0.50
CA THR A 174 -10.42 16.38 -0.06
C THR A 174 -9.38 17.31 0.59
N GLN A 175 -8.91 16.98 1.81
CA GLN A 175 -7.95 17.80 2.55
C GLN A 175 -6.53 17.21 2.51
N LYS A 176 -5.91 17.29 1.34
CA LYS A 176 -4.54 16.77 1.07
C LYS A 176 -3.51 17.22 2.10
N ASN A 177 -3.58 18.47 2.56
CA ASN A 177 -2.69 18.98 3.62
C ASN A 177 -2.86 18.26 4.96
N LYS A 178 -4.09 17.87 5.33
CA LYS A 178 -4.31 17.09 6.56
C LYS A 178 -3.76 15.67 6.42
N ILE A 179 -3.96 15.04 5.26
CA ILE A 179 -3.38 13.73 4.97
C ILE A 179 -1.86 13.78 5.09
N GLU A 180 -1.23 14.79 4.51
CA GLU A 180 0.21 15.00 4.60
C GLU A 180 0.69 15.13 6.05
N THR A 181 -0.02 15.92 6.87
CA THR A 181 0.25 16.05 8.31
C THR A 181 0.12 14.72 9.05
N VAL A 182 -0.90 13.91 8.73
CA VAL A 182 -1.07 12.58 9.32
C VAL A 182 0.15 11.71 9.01
N PHE A 183 0.56 11.61 7.73
CA PHE A 183 1.73 10.82 7.35
C PHE A 183 3.02 11.33 8.03
N ASN A 184 3.21 12.65 8.12
CA ASN A 184 4.38 13.21 8.81
C ASN A 184 4.42 12.86 10.29
N LYS A 185 3.27 12.82 10.99
CA LYS A 185 3.19 12.34 12.37
C LYS A 185 3.43 10.84 12.49
N LEU A 186 2.93 10.05 11.52
CA LEU A 186 3.11 8.60 11.48
C LEU A 186 4.56 8.15 11.26
N LYS A 187 5.45 9.01 10.75
CA LYS A 187 6.91 8.71 10.73
C LYS A 187 7.46 8.31 12.11
N ASN A 188 6.85 8.82 13.18
CA ASN A 188 7.24 8.55 14.55
C ASN A 188 6.31 7.54 15.26
N PHE A 189 5.71 6.60 14.51
CA PHE A 189 4.74 5.66 15.07
C PHE A 189 5.26 4.84 16.26
N ASP A 190 6.53 4.42 16.26
CA ASP A 190 7.13 3.71 17.40
C ASP A 190 7.13 4.55 18.68
N SER A 191 7.37 5.86 18.57
CA SER A 191 7.31 6.79 19.69
C SER A 191 5.87 6.97 20.17
N ILE A 192 4.91 7.04 19.25
CA ILE A 192 3.48 7.07 19.58
C ILE A 192 3.11 5.80 20.36
N LYS A 193 3.48 4.62 19.85
CA LYS A 193 3.23 3.31 20.48
C LYS A 193 3.78 3.21 21.90
N LYS A 194 5.03 3.65 22.12
CA LYS A 194 5.64 3.71 23.46
C LYS A 194 4.89 4.63 24.40
N ASN A 195 4.54 5.83 23.94
CA ASN A 195 3.79 6.81 24.73
C ASN A 195 2.39 6.27 25.11
N CYS A 196 1.71 5.60 24.19
CA CYS A 196 0.43 4.93 24.43
C CYS A 196 0.55 3.89 25.56
N ALA A 197 1.57 3.04 25.53
CA ALA A 197 1.79 2.03 26.56
C ALA A 197 2.02 2.65 27.95
N ILE A 198 2.78 3.75 28.02
CA ILE A 198 3.01 4.49 29.28
C ILE A 198 1.70 5.06 29.83
N ILE A 199 0.89 5.70 28.98
CA ILE A 199 -0.39 6.28 29.38
C ILE A 199 -1.36 5.18 29.86
N ALA A 200 -1.44 4.07 29.14
CA ALA A 200 -2.29 2.92 29.50
C ALA A 200 -1.91 2.34 30.88
N LYS A 201 -0.61 2.14 31.12
CA LYS A 201 -0.09 1.65 32.41
C LYS A 201 -0.42 2.61 33.56
N LYS A 202 -0.28 3.92 33.35
CA LYS A 202 -0.66 4.94 34.35
C LYS A 202 -2.16 4.89 34.68
N ARG A 203 -3.03 4.78 33.66
CA ARG A 203 -4.48 4.65 33.85
C ARG A 203 -4.83 3.41 34.67
N LEU A 204 -4.23 2.26 34.34
CA LEU A 204 -4.46 1.01 35.05
C LEU A 204 -4.05 1.10 36.54
N ASN A 205 -2.89 1.70 36.82
CA ASN A 205 -2.42 1.88 38.19
C ASN A 205 -3.33 2.82 38.99
N ALA A 206 -3.83 3.90 38.37
CA ALA A 206 -4.77 4.81 39.01
C ALA A 206 -6.11 4.13 39.35
N LEU A 207 -6.62 3.26 38.47
CA LEU A 207 -7.84 2.48 38.72
C LEU A 207 -7.67 1.49 39.88
N LYS A 208 -6.55 0.76 39.92
CA LYS A 208 -6.23 -0.16 41.03
C LYS A 208 -6.15 0.56 42.38
N LYS A 209 -5.52 1.74 42.43
CA LYS A 209 -5.44 2.55 43.65
C LYS A 209 -6.82 2.98 44.17
N LYS A 210 -7.74 3.35 43.26
CA LYS A 210 -9.11 3.73 43.64
C LYS A 210 -9.92 2.56 44.20
N GLN A 211 -9.76 1.36 43.64
CA GLN A 211 -10.44 0.15 44.13
C GLN A 211 -9.96 -0.23 45.54
N ASN A 212 -8.65 -0.14 45.79
CA ASN A 212 -8.07 -0.44 47.12
C ASN A 212 -8.40 0.61 48.20
N SER A 213 -8.88 1.79 47.82
CA SER A 213 -9.31 2.83 48.78
C SER A 213 -10.80 2.79 49.11
N GLN A 214 -11.56 1.87 48.49
CA GLN A 214 -12.99 1.66 48.72
C GLN A 214 -13.28 0.35 49.50
N LEU A 215 -12.23 -0.40 49.85
CA LEU A 215 -12.22 -1.55 50.75
C LEU A 215 -11.60 -1.13 52.08
#